data_AF-A0A0G0JIT8-F1
#
_entry.id   AF-A0A0G0JIT8-F1
#
_cell.length_a   1.000
_cell.length_b   1.000
_cell.length_c   1.000
_cell.angle_alpha   90.00
_cell.angle_beta   90.00
_cell.angle_gamma   90.00
#
_symmetry.space_group_name_H-M   'P 1'
#
loop_
_entity.id
_entity.type
_entity.pdbx_description
1 polymer ?
#
loop_
_entity_poly.entity_id
_entity_poly.type
_entity_poly.pdbx_seq_one_letter_code
_entity_poly.pdbx_strand_id
1 'polypeptide(L)'
;MEFTNDEKINILLEGLKERYNSIHIIRERAQSVSLWILGILVAMSAWLFQNFLIINFFDKILISFVIFSILLSVICLFFGDLEQGFKTQREVASKIEEVLGFYGNNFFADNYKSIYPEKWKNVNNGNFFVNNYLLILTGYLVFILTLFFNGCL
;
A
#
# COMPACT_ATOMS: atom_id res chain seq x y z
N MET A 1 -19.52 12.21 -32.49
CA MET A 1 -20.74 11.96 -31.69
C MET A 1 -20.74 12.95 -30.55
N GLU A 2 -21.70 13.86 -30.53
CA GLU A 2 -21.90 14.76 -29.38
C GLU A 2 -22.70 13.98 -28.33
N PHE A 3 -22.09 13.72 -27.18
CA PHE A 3 -22.80 13.14 -26.05
C PHE A 3 -23.71 14.18 -25.42
N THR A 4 -24.92 13.75 -25.03
CA THR A 4 -25.81 14.56 -24.19
C THR A 4 -25.17 14.81 -22.82
N ASN A 5 -25.58 15.88 -22.13
CA ASN A 5 -25.00 16.21 -20.83
C ASN A 5 -25.22 15.10 -19.79
N ASP A 6 -26.36 14.42 -19.84
CA ASP A 6 -26.68 13.30 -18.93
C ASP A 6 -25.78 12.08 -19.19
N GLU A 7 -25.49 11.77 -20.46
CA GLU A 7 -24.55 10.70 -20.82
C GLU A 7 -23.13 11.01 -20.33
N LYS A 8 -22.68 12.27 -20.44
CA LYS A 8 -21.36 12.69 -19.94
C LYS A 8 -21.26 12.51 -18.42
N ILE A 9 -22.30 12.89 -17.69
CA ILE A 9 -22.33 12.73 -16.22
C ILE A 9 -22.30 11.25 -15.84
N ASN A 10 -23.08 10.41 -16.52
CA ASN A 10 -23.08 8.96 -16.26
C ASN A 10 -21.71 8.34 -16.52
N ILE A 11 -21.04 8.69 -17.62
CA ILE A 11 -19.68 8.24 -17.93
C ILE A 11 -18.70 8.67 -16.84
N LEU A 12 -18.80 9.91 -16.34
CA LEU A 12 -17.95 10.40 -15.26
C LEU A 12 -18.18 9.67 -13.93
N LEU A 13 -19.44 9.41 -13.57
CA LEU A 13 -19.78 8.67 -12.35
C LEU A 13 -19.33 7.21 -12.42
N GLU A 14 -19.54 6.55 -13.55
CA GLU A 14 -19.06 5.18 -13.77
C GLU A 14 -17.53 5.12 -13.73
N GLY A 15 -16.87 6.07 -14.39
CA GLY A 15 -15.42 6.24 -14.33
C GLY A 15 -14.92 6.44 -12.89
N LEU A 16 -15.55 7.33 -12.11
CA LEU A 16 -15.17 7.59 -10.72
C LEU A 16 -15.31 6.32 -9.85
N LYS A 17 -16.41 5.58 -10.01
CA LYS A 17 -16.65 4.31 -9.31
C LYS A 17 -15.54 3.30 -9.60
N GLU A 18 -15.15 3.17 -10.86
CA GLU A 18 -14.10 2.23 -11.26
C GLU A 18 -12.72 2.63 -10.70
N ARG A 19 -12.42 3.94 -10.63
CA ARG A 19 -11.19 4.44 -9.99
C ARG A 19 -11.16 4.13 -8.50
N TYR A 20 -12.28 4.31 -7.79
CA TYR A 20 -12.36 3.93 -6.37
C TYR A 20 -12.23 2.43 -6.15
N ASN A 21 -12.86 1.60 -6.99
CA ASN A 21 -12.70 0.16 -6.94
C ASN A 21 -11.24 -0.25 -7.13
N SER A 22 -10.57 0.33 -8.13
CA SER A 22 -9.15 0.10 -8.41
C SER A 22 -8.26 0.49 -7.21
N ILE A 23 -8.52 1.65 -6.60
CA ILE A 23 -7.83 2.12 -5.39
C ILE A 23 -8.02 1.13 -4.23
N HIS A 24 -9.24 0.64 -4.03
CA HIS A 24 -9.53 -0.35 -2.99
C HIS A 24 -8.76 -1.65 -3.22
N ILE A 25 -8.80 -2.19 -4.44
CA ILE A 25 -8.09 -3.41 -4.82
C ILE A 25 -6.57 -3.27 -4.61
N ILE A 26 -5.99 -2.12 -4.96
CA ILE A 26 -4.55 -1.85 -4.73
C ILE A 26 -4.23 -1.90 -3.23
N ARG A 27 -5.06 -1.28 -2.38
CA ARG A 27 -4.86 -1.31 -0.93
C ARG A 27 -4.97 -2.72 -0.37
N GLU A 28 -6.00 -3.46 -0.77
CA GLU A 28 -6.20 -4.85 -0.35
C GLU A 28 -5.01 -5.74 -0.72
N ARG A 29 -4.49 -5.60 -1.96
CA ARG A 29 -3.31 -6.34 -2.42
C ARG A 29 -2.06 -5.99 -1.63
N ALA A 30 -1.78 -4.69 -1.43
CA ALA A 30 -0.64 -4.25 -0.65
C ALA A 30 -0.68 -4.83 0.77
N GLN A 31 -1.83 -4.73 1.44
CA GLN A 31 -2.01 -5.25 2.80
C GLN A 31 -1.91 -6.78 2.85
N SER A 32 -2.55 -7.48 1.91
CA SER A 32 -2.51 -8.94 1.84
C SER A 32 -1.08 -9.44 1.67
N VAL A 33 -0.32 -8.86 0.73
CA VAL A 33 1.09 -9.23 0.50
C VAL A 33 1.95 -8.92 1.73
N SER A 34 1.77 -7.77 2.37
CA SER A 34 2.48 -7.44 3.62
C SER A 34 2.20 -8.45 4.73
N LEU A 35 0.96 -8.91 4.89
CA LEU A 35 0.59 -9.95 5.87
C LEU A 35 1.20 -11.31 5.52
N TRP A 36 1.24 -11.68 4.25
CA TRP A 36 1.90 -12.90 3.79
C TRP A 36 3.41 -12.88 4.09
N ILE A 37 4.09 -11.78 3.77
CA ILE A 37 5.52 -11.61 4.06
C ILE A 37 5.77 -11.72 5.57
N LEU A 38 4.96 -11.03 6.38
CA LEU A 38 5.09 -11.10 7.84
C LEU A 38 4.85 -12.52 8.36
N GLY A 39 3.82 -13.21 7.88
CA GLY A 39 3.51 -14.59 8.26
C GLY A 39 4.65 -15.56 7.93
N ILE A 40 5.25 -15.43 6.74
CA ILE A 40 6.40 -16.23 6.33
C ILE A 40 7.61 -15.95 7.25
N LEU A 41 7.93 -14.68 7.51
CA LEU A 41 9.06 -14.31 8.37
C LEU A 41 8.89 -14.82 9.80
N VAL A 42 7.67 -14.71 10.36
CA VAL A 42 7.36 -15.24 11.69
C VAL A 42 7.45 -16.76 11.73
N ALA A 43 6.92 -17.46 10.71
CA ALA A 43 7.01 -18.91 10.62
C ALA A 43 8.46 -19.40 10.52
N MET A 44 9.28 -18.73 9.71
CA MET A 44 10.72 -19.00 9.61
C MET A 44 11.43 -18.75 10.94
N SER A 45 11.06 -17.69 11.66
CA SER A 45 11.60 -17.38 12.98
C SER A 45 11.26 -18.47 13.99
N ALA A 46 10.00 -18.89 14.05
CA ALA A 46 9.56 -19.97 14.94
C ALA A 46 10.27 -21.30 14.63
N TRP A 47 10.43 -21.61 13.34
CA TRP A 47 11.14 -22.81 12.89
C TRP A 47 12.62 -22.77 13.28
N LEU A 48 13.29 -21.62 13.10
CA LEU A 48 14.65 -21.43 13.60
C LEU A 48 14.69 -21.62 15.11
N PHE A 49 13.80 -20.99 15.87
CA PHE A 49 13.81 -21.10 17.33
C PHE A 49 13.64 -22.54 17.83
N GLN A 50 12.86 -23.37 17.15
CA GLN A 50 12.68 -24.79 17.49
C GLN A 50 13.90 -25.65 17.15
N ASN A 51 14.59 -25.34 16.06
CA ASN A 51 15.75 -26.09 15.62
C ASN A 51 17.02 -25.39 16.11
N PHE A 52 17.65 -25.94 17.14
CA PHE A 52 18.97 -25.53 17.60
C PHE A 52 20.02 -25.82 16.53
N LEU A 53 20.09 -24.95 15.53
CA LEU A 53 21.03 -25.03 14.42
C LEU A 53 22.26 -24.19 14.78
N ILE A 54 23.40 -24.86 14.90
CA ILE A 54 24.69 -24.18 15.05
C ILE A 54 25.08 -23.64 13.67
N ILE A 55 24.61 -22.44 13.36
CA ILE A 55 24.91 -21.72 12.12
C ILE A 55 26.11 -20.81 12.37
N ASN A 56 27.14 -20.88 11.51
CA ASN A 56 28.29 -20.01 11.62
C ASN A 56 27.88 -18.53 11.46
N PHE A 57 28.62 -17.65 12.10
CA PHE A 57 28.35 -16.21 12.06
C PHE A 57 28.31 -15.65 10.61
N PHE A 58 29.22 -16.12 9.75
CA PHE A 58 29.24 -15.72 8.33
C PHE A 58 27.99 -16.18 7.58
N ASP A 59 27.50 -17.40 7.84
CA ASP A 59 26.29 -17.92 7.21
C ASP A 59 25.05 -17.14 7.67
N LYS A 60 24.98 -16.74 8.95
CA LYS A 60 23.91 -15.87 9.47
C LYS A 60 23.87 -14.52 8.74
N ILE A 61 25.03 -13.90 8.52
CA ILE A 61 25.12 -12.64 7.77
C ILE A 61 24.68 -12.85 6.32
N LEU A 62 25.14 -13.92 5.67
CA LEU A 62 24.79 -14.23 4.29
C LEU A 62 23.27 -14.42 4.14
N ILE A 63 22.65 -15.22 5.00
CA ILE A 63 21.20 -15.45 5.01
C ILE A 63 20.43 -14.14 5.23
N SER A 64 20.84 -13.34 6.21
CA SER A 64 20.23 -12.03 6.47
C SER A 64 20.32 -11.11 5.25
N PHE A 65 21.46 -11.05 4.58
CA PHE A 65 21.66 -10.22 3.40
C PHE A 65 20.81 -10.67 2.21
N VAL A 66 20.71 -11.98 1.97
CA VAL A 66 19.88 -12.54 0.89
C VAL A 66 18.41 -12.20 1.11
N ILE A 67 17.89 -12.43 2.33
CA ILE A 67 16.50 -12.10 2.67
C ILE A 67 16.26 -10.60 2.56
N PHE A 68 17.19 -9.77 3.04
CA PHE A 68 17.10 -8.32 2.89
C PHE A 68 17.03 -7.90 1.42
N SER A 69 17.86 -8.47 0.55
CA SER A 69 17.85 -8.16 -0.88
C SER A 69 16.52 -8.53 -1.55
N ILE A 70 15.95 -9.68 -1.19
CA ILE A 70 14.62 -10.11 -1.68
C ILE A 70 13.54 -9.13 -1.21
N LEU A 71 13.52 -8.79 0.08
CA LEU A 71 12.55 -7.84 0.63
C LEU A 71 12.69 -6.46 -0.01
N LEU A 72 13.92 -5.99 -0.22
CA LEU A 72 14.19 -4.72 -0.89
C LEU A 72 13.66 -4.72 -2.32
N SER A 73 13.85 -5.82 -3.06
CA SER A 73 13.29 -5.98 -4.40
C SER A 73 11.76 -5.90 -4.41
N VAL A 74 11.09 -6.56 -3.46
CA VAL A 74 9.64 -6.49 -3.31
C VAL A 74 9.18 -5.07 -2.97
N ILE A 75 9.87 -4.38 -2.05
CA ILE A 75 9.53 -3.01 -1.66
C ILE A 75 9.72 -2.05 -2.84
N CYS A 76 10.86 -2.10 -3.53
CA CYS A 76 11.19 -1.16 -4.60
C CYS A 76 10.38 -1.40 -5.88
N LEU A 77 10.17 -2.66 -6.28
CA LEU A 77 9.49 -2.99 -7.52
C LEU A 77 7.98 -3.11 -7.28
N PHE A 78 7.56 -4.10 -6.49
CA PHE A 78 6.14 -4.42 -6.36
C PHE A 78 5.37 -3.32 -5.62
N PHE A 79 5.84 -2.88 -4.45
CA PHE A 79 5.15 -1.80 -3.75
C PHE A 79 5.35 -0.44 -4.40
N GLY A 80 6.50 -0.20 -5.04
CA GLY A 80 6.74 0.99 -5.85
C GLY A 80 5.71 1.15 -6.96
N ASP A 81 5.47 0.08 -7.73
CA ASP A 81 4.47 0.07 -8.80
C ASP A 81 3.05 0.25 -8.26
N LEU A 82 2.71 -0.40 -7.13
CA LEU A 82 1.40 -0.22 -6.49
C LEU A 82 1.20 1.21 -5.98
N GLU A 83 2.22 1.83 -5.40
CA GLU A 83 2.15 3.19 -4.89
C GLU A 83 2.01 4.19 -6.05
N GLN A 84 2.74 3.99 -7.15
CA GLN A 84 2.58 4.79 -8.36
C GLN A 84 1.17 4.63 -8.94
N GLY A 85 0.69 3.40 -9.09
CA GLY A 85 -0.66 3.10 -9.55
C GLY A 85 -1.72 3.79 -8.68
N PHE A 86 -1.59 3.69 -7.35
CA PHE A 86 -2.47 4.34 -6.39
C PHE A 86 -2.51 5.86 -6.59
N LYS A 87 -1.33 6.50 -6.73
CA LYS A 87 -1.20 7.95 -6.97
C LYS A 87 -1.93 8.37 -8.24
N THR A 88 -1.69 7.67 -9.35
CA THR A 88 -2.32 7.98 -10.63
C THR A 88 -3.84 7.80 -10.58
N GLN A 89 -4.35 6.71 -9.99
CA GLN A 89 -5.80 6.51 -9.86
C GLN A 89 -6.44 7.61 -8.99
N ARG A 90 -5.77 8.02 -7.92
CA ARG A 90 -6.26 9.07 -7.03
C ARG A 90 -6.26 10.45 -7.68
N GLU A 91 -5.22 10.76 -8.46
CA GLU A 91 -5.16 12.00 -9.22
C GLU A 91 -6.30 12.09 -10.25
N VAL A 92 -6.55 11.01 -10.99
CA VAL A 92 -7.66 10.96 -11.96
C VAL A 92 -9.01 11.06 -11.26
N ALA A 93 -9.20 10.36 -10.13
CA ALA A 93 -10.42 10.47 -9.33
C ALA A 93 -10.65 11.92 -8.85
N SER A 94 -9.62 12.60 -8.34
CA SER A 94 -9.69 14.00 -7.90
C SER A 94 -10.09 14.95 -9.04
N LYS A 95 -9.57 14.74 -10.25
CA LYS A 95 -9.98 15.51 -11.45
C LYS A 95 -11.45 15.28 -11.82
N ILE A 96 -11.92 14.03 -11.77
CA ILE A 96 -13.34 13.72 -12.03
C ILE A 96 -14.22 14.35 -10.95
N GLU A 97 -13.81 14.26 -9.68
CA GLU A 97 -14.53 14.87 -8.55
C GLU A 97 -14.63 16.40 -8.67
N GLU A 98 -13.57 17.05 -9.16
CA GLU A 98 -13.54 18.49 -9.43
C GLU A 98 -14.51 18.88 -10.56
N VAL A 99 -14.51 18.12 -11.66
CA VAL A 99 -15.45 18.35 -12.78
C VAL A 99 -16.91 18.15 -12.36
N LEU A 100 -17.16 17.21 -11.45
CA LEU A 100 -18.49 16.94 -10.88
C LEU A 100 -18.89 17.96 -9.78
N GLY A 101 -18.01 18.90 -9.42
CA GLY A 101 -18.33 19.97 -8.48
C GLY A 101 -18.29 19.57 -7.00
N PHE A 102 -17.71 18.41 -6.62
CA PHE A 102 -17.67 17.96 -5.21
C PHE A 102 -16.87 18.88 -4.27
N TYR A 103 -15.96 19.68 -4.83
CA TYR A 103 -15.17 20.68 -4.11
C TYR A 103 -15.80 22.09 -4.18
N GLY A 104 -16.85 22.30 -4.96
CA GLY A 104 -17.52 23.59 -5.12
C GLY A 104 -18.46 23.90 -3.95
N ASN A 105 -18.41 25.11 -3.42
CA ASN A 105 -19.43 25.61 -2.48
C ASN A 105 -20.73 25.90 -3.24
N ASN A 106 -21.87 25.68 -2.58
CA ASN A 106 -23.20 25.91 -3.14
C ASN A 106 -23.51 25.15 -4.45
N PHE A 107 -22.74 24.12 -4.81
CA PHE A 107 -22.97 23.38 -6.06
C PHE A 107 -24.13 22.38 -5.95
N PHE A 108 -24.26 21.69 -4.80
CA PHE A 108 -25.30 20.68 -4.58
C PHE A 108 -26.53 21.20 -3.82
N ALA A 109 -26.36 22.23 -2.99
CA ALA A 109 -27.44 22.89 -2.26
C ALA A 109 -27.02 24.31 -1.90
N ASP A 110 -27.97 25.25 -1.98
CA ASP A 110 -27.75 26.63 -1.56
C ASP A 110 -27.37 26.70 -0.07
N ASN A 111 -26.37 27.53 0.26
CA ASN A 111 -25.80 27.71 1.60
C ASN A 111 -25.08 26.48 2.20
N TYR A 112 -24.73 25.48 1.40
CA TYR A 112 -23.90 24.36 1.84
C TYR A 112 -22.44 24.53 1.46
N LYS A 113 -21.55 24.22 2.41
CA LYS A 113 -20.13 24.04 2.14
C LYS A 113 -19.91 22.86 1.19
N SER A 114 -18.80 22.88 0.47
CA SER A 114 -18.37 21.79 -0.41
C SER A 114 -18.52 20.41 0.26
N ILE A 115 -18.96 19.42 -0.50
CA ILE A 115 -19.14 18.03 -0.01
C ILE A 115 -17.79 17.49 0.48
N TYR A 116 -16.73 17.78 -0.26
CA TYR A 116 -15.37 17.44 0.15
C TYR A 116 -14.57 18.67 0.58
N PRO A 117 -13.79 18.56 1.66
CA PRO A 117 -12.90 19.64 2.07
C PRO A 117 -11.78 19.80 1.02
N GLU A 118 -11.39 21.03 0.71
CA GLU A 118 -10.33 21.32 -0.28
C GLU A 118 -9.00 20.60 0.00
N LYS A 119 -8.71 20.33 1.27
CA LYS A 119 -7.53 19.56 1.68
C LYS A 119 -7.46 18.21 0.98
N TRP A 120 -8.60 17.58 0.69
CA TRP A 120 -8.65 16.25 0.09
C TRP A 120 -8.28 16.23 -1.39
N LYS A 121 -8.29 17.39 -2.06
CA LYS A 121 -7.89 17.54 -3.46
C LYS A 121 -6.44 17.11 -3.70
N ASN A 122 -5.57 17.37 -2.72
CA ASN A 122 -4.12 17.13 -2.77
C ASN A 122 -3.62 16.08 -1.76
N VAL A 123 -4.53 15.42 -1.01
CA VAL A 123 -4.11 14.40 -0.05
C VAL A 123 -3.66 13.16 -0.80
N ASN A 124 -2.34 13.03 -0.88
CA ASN A 124 -1.68 11.80 -1.24
C ASN A 124 -1.62 10.95 0.04
N ASN A 125 -2.36 9.84 0.11
CA ASN A 125 -2.44 8.98 1.29
C ASN A 125 -1.14 8.17 1.51
N GLY A 126 0.01 8.85 1.59
CA GLY A 126 1.34 8.25 1.74
C GLY A 126 1.48 7.38 2.99
N ASN A 127 0.70 7.67 4.04
CA ASN A 127 0.75 6.90 5.29
C ASN A 127 0.36 5.42 5.11
N PHE A 128 -0.48 5.09 4.11
CA PHE A 128 -0.90 3.70 3.91
C PHE A 128 0.28 2.80 3.50
N PHE A 129 1.07 3.23 2.52
CA PHE A 129 2.23 2.46 2.05
C PHE A 129 3.34 2.44 3.11
N VAL A 130 3.57 3.57 3.80
CA VAL A 130 4.52 3.65 4.93
C VAL A 130 4.19 2.62 6.02
N ASN A 131 2.92 2.49 6.40
CA ASN A 131 2.51 1.50 7.39
C ASN A 131 2.81 0.06 6.94
N ASN A 132 2.60 -0.25 5.67
CA ASN A 132 2.91 -1.57 5.11
C ASN A 132 4.43 -1.83 5.07
N TYR A 133 5.25 -0.83 4.76
CA TYR A 133 6.72 -0.92 4.82
C TYR A 133 7.20 -1.18 6.25
N LEU A 134 6.65 -0.46 7.24
CA LEU A 134 6.99 -0.64 8.65
C LEU A 134 6.61 -2.04 9.17
N LEU A 135 5.47 -2.57 8.71
CA LEU A 135 5.01 -3.91 9.07
C LEU A 135 5.98 -4.98 8.54
N ILE A 136 6.39 -4.88 7.27
CA ILE A 136 7.40 -5.78 6.68
C ILE A 136 8.73 -5.67 7.43
N LEU A 137 9.18 -4.45 7.73
CA LEU A 137 10.42 -4.21 8.47
C LEU A 137 10.39 -4.82 9.87
N THR A 138 9.25 -4.76 10.54
CA THR A 138 9.07 -5.37 11.87
C THR A 138 9.19 -6.89 11.80
N GLY A 139 8.56 -7.53 10.80
CA GLY A 139 8.73 -8.97 10.56
C GLY A 139 10.18 -9.36 10.29
N TYR A 140 10.89 -8.54 9.49
CA TYR A 140 12.31 -8.77 9.19
C TYR A 140 13.20 -8.62 10.43
N LEU A 141 12.92 -7.62 11.28
CA LEU A 141 13.65 -7.39 12.53
C LEU A 141 13.49 -8.59 13.47
N VAL A 142 12.27 -9.10 13.65
CA VAL A 142 12.01 -10.30 14.46
C VAL A 142 12.83 -11.47 13.94
N PHE A 143 12.84 -11.70 12.63
CA PHE A 143 13.62 -12.77 12.00
C PHE A 143 15.13 -12.63 12.25
N ILE A 144 15.69 -11.42 12.08
CA ILE A 144 17.11 -11.17 12.37
C ILE A 144 17.41 -11.50 13.83
N LEU A 145 16.62 -10.97 14.77
CA LEU A 145 16.85 -11.23 16.19
C LEU A 145 16.85 -12.73 16.47
N THR A 146 15.86 -13.47 15.96
CA THR A 146 15.81 -14.92 16.14
C THR A 146 17.01 -15.63 15.54
N LEU A 147 17.46 -15.25 14.34
CA LEU A 147 18.63 -15.85 13.69
C LEU A 147 19.92 -15.64 14.49
N PHE A 148 20.12 -14.46 15.08
CA PHE A 148 21.31 -14.16 15.87
C PHE A 148 21.27 -14.73 17.28
N PHE A 149 20.08 -14.80 17.92
CA PHE A 149 19.91 -15.45 19.21
C PHE A 149 19.98 -16.99 19.14
N ASN A 150 19.60 -17.59 18.02
CA ASN A 150 19.71 -19.03 17.83
C ASN A 150 21.18 -19.49 17.85
N GLY A 151 21.54 -20.39 18.76
CA GLY A 151 22.90 -20.92 18.94
C GLY A 151 23.82 -20.10 19.86
N CYS A 152 23.30 -19.09 20.57
CA CYS A 152 24.02 -18.41 21.67
C CYS A 152 23.69 -18.97 23.08
N LEU A 153 22.80 -19.97 23.16
CA LEU A 153 22.43 -20.73 24.36
C LEU A 153 22.94 -22.17 24.22
#